data_AF-A0A0P7TIH8-F1
#
_entry.id   AF-A0A0P7TIH8-F1
#
_cell.length_a   1.000
_cell.length_b   1.000
_cell.length_c   1.000
_cell.angle_alpha   90.00
_cell.angle_beta   90.00
_cell.angle_gamma   90.00
#
_symmetry.space_group_name_H-M   'P 1'
#
loop_
_entity.id
_entity.type
_entity.pdbx_description
1 polymer ?
#
loop_
_entity_poly.entity_id
_entity_poly.type
_entity_poly.pdbx_seq_one_letter_code
_entity_poly.pdbx_strand_id
1 'polypeptide(L)'
;VRVVQGKEPAHLMSLFGGKPMVVYKGGTSREGGQTAPAGTRLFQVRSNSAGCTRAVEVDAAASNLNSNDAFVLVTPSSSFLWMGQGASDTEKTGALQLCGILGVSPSKLAEGREADDFWGALGGKAEYRTSTRLKDKMDTHPPRLFACSNKTGRFIIEEVPGEMTQEDLATDDVMILDTWDQVFVWIGNEAQQEEKTEALTSAARYIETDPAKRDPRTPVVQIKQGFEPPTFTGWFLGWDHDYWTTDPLDRAMAELEI
;
A
#
# COMPACT_ATOMS: atom_id res chain seq x y z
N VAL A 1 14.30 7.69 19.18
CA VAL A 1 14.00 7.93 17.75
C VAL A 1 12.51 7.71 17.58
N ARG A 2 11.76 8.72 17.11
CA ARG A 2 10.34 8.56 16.75
C ARG A 2 10.26 7.96 15.36
N VAL A 3 9.42 6.95 15.17
CA VAL A 3 9.17 6.29 13.88
C VAL A 3 7.66 6.20 13.73
N VAL A 4 7.15 6.54 12.54
CA VAL A 4 5.74 6.40 12.17
C VAL A 4 5.56 5.07 11.44
N GLN A 5 4.37 4.48 11.54
CA GLN A 5 4.01 3.26 10.83
C GLN A 5 4.28 3.40 9.31
N GLY A 6 4.86 2.36 8.70
CA GLY A 6 5.26 2.37 7.28
C GLY A 6 6.62 3.04 7.02
N LYS A 7 7.13 3.85 7.95
CA LYS A 7 8.42 4.56 7.83
C LYS A 7 9.52 3.93 8.68
N GLU A 8 9.42 2.64 8.97
CA GLU A 8 10.38 1.94 9.81
C GLU A 8 11.76 1.82 9.14
N PRO A 9 12.84 2.24 9.84
CA PRO A 9 14.18 2.11 9.29
C PRO A 9 14.60 0.65 9.19
N ALA A 10 15.48 0.32 8.25
CA ALA A 10 16.00 -1.03 8.05
C ALA A 10 16.56 -1.66 9.35
N HIS A 11 17.20 -0.84 10.20
CA HIS A 11 17.68 -1.30 11.50
C HIS A 11 16.55 -1.79 12.42
N LEU A 12 15.42 -1.06 12.50
CA LEU A 12 14.25 -1.50 13.28
C LEU A 12 13.68 -2.81 12.71
N MET A 13 13.56 -2.90 11.39
CA MET A 13 13.07 -4.11 10.71
C MET A 13 13.98 -5.32 10.95
N SER A 14 15.30 -5.11 11.08
CA SER A 14 16.26 -6.19 11.33
C SER A 14 16.12 -6.84 12.72
N LEU A 15 15.51 -6.14 13.69
CA LEU A 15 15.36 -6.64 15.07
C LEU A 15 14.44 -7.87 15.17
N PHE A 16 13.57 -8.07 14.17
CA PHE A 16 12.63 -9.20 14.14
C PHE A 16 13.24 -10.50 13.62
N GLY A 17 14.57 -10.55 13.40
CA GLY A 17 15.27 -11.77 13.01
C GLY A 17 14.80 -12.34 11.67
N GLY A 18 14.42 -11.47 10.74
CA GLY A 18 13.89 -11.84 9.43
C GLY A 18 12.42 -12.27 9.43
N LYS A 19 11.70 -12.14 10.55
CA LYS A 19 10.22 -12.28 10.59
C LYS A 19 9.55 -10.99 10.08
N PRO A 20 8.33 -11.06 9.53
CA PRO A 20 7.61 -9.87 9.10
C PRO A 20 7.23 -9.02 10.31
N MET A 21 7.19 -7.70 10.11
CA MET A 21 6.46 -6.81 11.01
C MET A 21 4.96 -7.01 10.77
N VAL A 22 4.20 -7.36 11.81
CA VAL A 22 2.77 -7.60 11.71
C VAL A 22 2.01 -6.45 12.34
N VAL A 23 1.10 -5.84 11.58
CA VAL A 23 0.21 -4.77 12.01
C VAL A 23 -1.21 -5.30 11.96
N TYR A 24 -1.85 -5.41 13.13
CA TYR A 24 -3.23 -5.85 13.26
C TYR A 24 -4.20 -4.66 13.15
N LYS A 25 -5.42 -4.92 12.68
CA LYS A 25 -6.45 -3.88 12.57
C LYS A 25 -7.07 -3.66 13.95
N GLY A 26 -6.84 -2.47 14.51
CA GLY A 26 -7.37 -2.06 15.82
C GLY A 26 -6.89 -2.91 17.00
N GLY A 27 -7.57 -2.74 18.13
CA GLY A 27 -7.29 -3.44 19.38
C GLY A 27 -6.10 -2.85 20.17
N THR A 28 -5.76 -3.49 21.28
CA THR A 28 -4.59 -3.13 22.08
C THR A 28 -3.88 -4.38 22.58
N SER A 29 -2.56 -4.29 22.70
CA SER A 29 -1.75 -5.31 23.35
C SER A 29 -1.74 -5.18 24.88
N ARG A 30 -2.35 -4.12 25.44
CA ARG A 30 -2.46 -3.89 26.88
C ARG A 30 -3.40 -4.92 27.51
N GLU A 31 -2.96 -5.51 28.62
CA GLU A 31 -3.73 -6.48 29.40
C GLU A 31 -5.10 -5.91 29.79
N GLY A 32 -6.17 -6.67 29.52
CA GLY A 32 -7.54 -6.31 29.85
C GLY A 32 -8.26 -5.44 28.81
N GLY A 33 -7.57 -5.01 27.75
CA GLY A 33 -8.15 -4.23 26.64
C GLY A 33 -8.25 -4.98 25.31
N GLN A 34 -7.78 -6.24 25.24
CA GLN A 34 -7.76 -7.01 24.01
C GLN A 34 -9.16 -7.21 23.44
N THR A 35 -9.38 -6.75 22.21
CA THR A 35 -10.57 -7.07 21.44
C THR A 35 -10.47 -8.49 20.89
N ALA A 36 -11.60 -9.18 20.79
CA ALA A 36 -11.64 -10.48 20.13
C ALA A 36 -11.30 -10.29 18.63
N PRO A 37 -10.43 -11.14 18.04
CA PRO A 37 -10.15 -11.06 16.61
C PRO A 37 -11.42 -11.36 15.81
N ALA A 38 -11.54 -10.72 14.65
CA ALA A 38 -12.62 -11.02 13.71
C ALA A 38 -12.55 -12.49 13.27
N GLY A 39 -13.70 -13.10 13.00
CA GLY A 39 -13.78 -14.49 12.54
C GLY A 39 -13.08 -14.73 11.21
N THR A 40 -13.14 -13.74 10.31
CA THR A 40 -12.42 -13.75 9.03
C THR A 40 -11.46 -12.55 8.98
N ARG A 41 -10.21 -12.80 8.61
CA ARG A 41 -9.13 -11.81 8.63
C ARG A 41 -8.29 -11.93 7.35
N LEU A 42 -7.95 -10.80 6.75
CA LEU A 42 -7.12 -10.74 5.55
C LEU A 42 -5.87 -9.91 5.85
N PHE A 43 -4.70 -10.42 5.48
CA PHE A 43 -3.44 -9.72 5.62
C PHE A 43 -2.79 -9.49 4.27
N GLN A 44 -2.46 -8.25 3.95
CA GLN A 44 -1.61 -7.88 2.83
C GLN A 44 -0.15 -7.99 3.27
N VAL A 45 0.63 -8.81 2.56
CA VAL A 45 2.05 -9.07 2.86
C VAL A 45 2.90 -8.49 1.74
N ARG A 46 3.65 -7.43 2.06
CA ARG A 46 4.49 -6.70 1.12
C ARG A 46 5.93 -6.61 1.61
N SER A 47 6.88 -6.70 0.67
CA SER A 47 8.30 -6.46 0.92
C SER A 47 8.77 -5.18 0.26
N ASN A 48 9.72 -4.50 0.92
CA ASN A 48 10.41 -3.37 0.30
C ASN A 48 11.72 -3.80 -0.38
N SER A 49 12.40 -2.88 -1.06
CA SER A 49 13.68 -3.15 -1.76
C SER A 49 14.81 -3.63 -0.84
N ALA A 50 14.69 -3.45 0.48
CA ALA A 50 15.64 -3.98 1.47
C ALA A 50 15.32 -5.43 1.90
N GLY A 51 14.30 -6.06 1.32
CA GLY A 51 13.84 -7.40 1.65
C GLY A 51 13.09 -7.50 2.98
N CYS A 52 12.77 -6.37 3.62
CA CYS A 52 12.00 -6.36 4.86
C CYS A 52 10.52 -6.52 4.54
N THR A 53 9.83 -7.44 5.23
CA THR A 53 8.43 -7.74 4.97
C THR A 53 7.51 -7.15 6.03
N ARG A 54 6.36 -6.62 5.61
CA ARG A 54 5.26 -6.16 6.45
C ARG A 54 4.00 -6.97 6.15
N ALA A 55 3.24 -7.28 7.18
CA ALA A 55 1.93 -7.90 7.07
C ALA A 55 0.90 -6.99 7.74
N VAL A 56 0.07 -6.32 6.94
CA VAL A 56 -0.95 -5.40 7.43
C VAL A 56 -2.31 -6.04 7.29
N GLU A 57 -3.05 -6.11 8.39
CA GLU A 57 -4.43 -6.57 8.39
C GLU A 57 -5.35 -5.53 7.73
N VAL A 58 -6.13 -5.99 6.75
CA VAL A 58 -7.08 -5.20 5.97
C VAL A 58 -8.46 -5.84 6.06
N ASP A 59 -9.51 -5.14 5.63
CA ASP A 59 -10.83 -5.74 5.57
C ASP A 59 -10.84 -6.96 4.64
N ALA A 60 -11.52 -8.02 5.09
CA ALA A 60 -11.61 -9.28 4.37
C ALA A 60 -12.60 -9.19 3.19
N ALA A 61 -12.21 -8.42 2.17
CA ALA A 61 -12.96 -8.17 0.96
C ALA A 61 -12.07 -8.43 -0.26
N ALA A 62 -12.65 -8.98 -1.33
CA ALA A 62 -11.92 -9.27 -2.56
C ALA A 62 -11.27 -8.02 -3.17
N SER A 63 -11.88 -6.85 -3.04
CA SER A 63 -11.37 -5.56 -3.54
C SER A 63 -10.04 -5.11 -2.90
N ASN A 64 -9.68 -5.65 -1.74
CA ASN A 64 -8.41 -5.37 -1.07
C ASN A 64 -7.25 -6.23 -1.58
N LEU A 65 -7.50 -7.24 -2.42
CA LEU A 65 -6.43 -8.01 -3.06
C LEU A 65 -5.62 -7.13 -4.01
N ASN A 66 -4.36 -7.52 -4.19
CA ASN A 66 -3.41 -6.81 -5.03
C ASN A 66 -2.46 -7.78 -5.74
N SER A 67 -2.43 -7.71 -7.08
CA SER A 67 -1.56 -8.59 -7.87
C SER A 67 -0.07 -8.46 -7.55
N ASN A 68 0.38 -7.35 -6.97
CA ASN A 68 1.78 -7.12 -6.63
C ASN A 68 2.23 -7.84 -5.36
N ASP A 69 1.31 -8.29 -4.51
CA ASP A 69 1.64 -8.71 -3.14
C ASP A 69 1.14 -10.13 -2.83
N ALA A 70 1.63 -10.71 -1.72
CA ALA A 70 1.07 -11.93 -1.18
C ALA A 70 -0.01 -11.61 -0.14
N PHE A 71 -0.98 -12.50 0.04
CA PHE A 71 -2.05 -12.34 1.01
C PHE A 71 -2.24 -13.60 1.85
N VAL A 72 -2.57 -13.41 3.13
CA VAL A 72 -2.99 -14.48 4.03
C VAL A 72 -4.43 -14.24 4.45
N LEU A 73 -5.33 -15.13 4.05
CA LEU A 73 -6.73 -15.14 4.46
C LEU A 73 -6.94 -16.22 5.52
N VAL A 74 -7.43 -15.83 6.68
CA VAL A 74 -7.79 -16.74 7.77
C VAL A 74 -9.28 -16.66 8.01
N THR A 75 -9.93 -17.81 8.07
CA THR A 75 -11.35 -17.97 8.40
C THR A 75 -11.45 -18.95 9.58
N PRO A 76 -12.64 -19.13 10.20
CA PRO A 76 -12.80 -20.08 11.30
C PRO A 76 -12.54 -21.55 10.88
N SER A 77 -12.72 -21.87 9.60
CA SER A 77 -12.65 -23.25 9.07
C SER A 77 -11.45 -23.52 8.18
N SER A 78 -10.80 -22.49 7.64
CA SER A 78 -9.80 -22.62 6.58
C SER A 78 -8.82 -21.46 6.55
N SER A 79 -7.65 -21.68 5.95
CA SER A 79 -6.69 -20.61 5.69
C SER A 79 -6.09 -20.74 4.30
N PHE A 80 -5.78 -19.60 3.70
CA PHE A 80 -5.28 -19.49 2.33
C PHE A 80 -4.08 -18.55 2.30
N LEU A 81 -3.07 -18.93 1.52
CA LEU A 81 -1.96 -18.08 1.14
C LEU A 81 -2.12 -17.83 -0.35
N TRP A 82 -2.60 -16.64 -0.69
CA TRP A 82 -2.83 -16.20 -2.06
C TRP A 82 -1.59 -15.45 -2.55
N MET A 83 -1.07 -15.87 -3.70
CA MET A 83 0.11 -15.27 -4.34
C MET A 83 -0.33 -14.47 -5.56
N GLY A 84 -0.24 -13.15 -5.45
CA GLY A 84 -0.35 -12.26 -6.60
C GLY A 84 0.71 -12.58 -7.66
N GLN A 85 0.42 -12.30 -8.91
CA GLN A 85 1.33 -12.61 -10.02
C GLN A 85 2.67 -11.84 -9.94
N GLY A 86 2.64 -10.60 -9.42
CA GLY A 86 3.82 -9.75 -9.18
C GLY A 86 4.53 -10.04 -7.87
N ALA A 87 3.92 -10.83 -6.98
CA ALA A 87 4.47 -11.10 -5.65
C ALA A 87 5.82 -11.84 -5.71
N SER A 88 6.71 -11.45 -4.82
CA SER A 88 8.07 -11.96 -4.67
C SER A 88 8.16 -13.19 -3.76
N ASP A 89 9.28 -13.92 -3.86
CA ASP A 89 9.57 -15.02 -2.94
C ASP A 89 9.83 -14.52 -1.50
N THR A 90 10.24 -13.27 -1.34
CA THR A 90 10.39 -12.61 -0.04
C THR A 90 9.02 -12.46 0.63
N GLU A 91 8.01 -11.98 -0.09
CA GLU A 91 6.64 -11.85 0.42
C GLU A 91 6.02 -13.19 0.73
N LYS A 92 6.24 -14.20 -0.12
CA LYS A 92 5.84 -15.58 0.17
C LYS A 92 6.45 -16.10 1.48
N THR A 93 7.73 -15.82 1.70
CA THR A 93 8.44 -16.24 2.93
C THR A 93 7.85 -15.52 4.14
N GLY A 94 7.63 -14.21 4.07
CA GLY A 94 6.99 -13.44 5.13
C GLY A 94 5.55 -13.89 5.39
N ALA A 95 4.79 -14.24 4.36
CA ALA A 95 3.42 -14.76 4.49
C ALA A 95 3.40 -16.12 5.20
N LEU A 96 4.36 -17.01 4.90
CA LEU A 96 4.50 -18.28 5.62
C LEU A 96 4.91 -18.08 7.08
N GLN A 97 5.80 -17.13 7.36
CA GLN A 97 6.16 -16.77 8.73
C GLN A 97 4.96 -16.19 9.50
N LEU A 98 4.15 -15.35 8.86
CA LEU A 98 2.88 -14.87 9.41
C LEU A 98 1.93 -16.02 9.71
N CYS A 99 1.81 -17.01 8.82
CA CYS A 99 0.99 -18.20 9.10
C CYS A 99 1.48 -18.96 10.33
N GLY A 100 2.79 -19.05 10.54
CA GLY A 100 3.38 -19.60 11.76
C GLY A 100 3.05 -18.79 13.02
N ILE A 101 3.04 -17.46 12.93
CA ILE A 101 2.63 -16.55 14.02
C ILE A 101 1.14 -16.74 14.35
N LEU A 102 0.29 -16.89 13.33
CA LEU A 102 -1.15 -17.10 13.47
C LEU A 102 -1.53 -18.54 13.83
N GLY A 103 -0.58 -19.48 13.81
CA GLY A 103 -0.82 -20.89 14.11
C GLY A 103 -1.65 -21.62 13.05
N VAL A 104 -1.60 -21.18 11.79
CA VAL A 104 -2.40 -21.74 10.69
C VAL A 104 -1.54 -22.45 9.63
N SER A 105 -2.15 -23.40 8.92
CA SER A 105 -1.53 -24.11 7.78
C SER A 105 -2.31 -23.80 6.51
N PRO A 106 -1.87 -22.82 5.70
CA PRO A 106 -2.64 -22.33 4.57
C PRO A 106 -2.58 -23.28 3.37
N SER A 107 -3.69 -23.36 2.64
CA SER A 107 -3.68 -23.82 1.26
C SER A 107 -3.05 -22.74 0.37
N LYS A 108 -2.17 -23.14 -0.55
CA LYS A 108 -1.49 -22.20 -1.45
C LYS A 108 -2.32 -21.98 -2.70
N LEU A 109 -2.63 -20.73 -3.00
CA LEU A 109 -3.37 -20.31 -4.18
C LEU A 109 -2.52 -19.33 -5.00
N ALA A 110 -2.49 -19.53 -6.31
CA ALA A 110 -1.91 -18.56 -7.24
C ALA A 110 -3.03 -17.71 -7.84
N GLU A 111 -2.74 -16.45 -8.12
CA GLU A 111 -3.67 -15.56 -8.82
C GLU A 111 -4.23 -16.21 -10.10
N GLY A 112 -5.55 -16.18 -10.25
CA GLY A 112 -6.28 -16.80 -11.36
C GLY A 112 -6.54 -18.31 -11.22
N ARG A 113 -6.18 -18.92 -10.08
CA ARG A 113 -6.45 -20.33 -9.75
C ARG A 113 -7.29 -20.49 -8.48
N GLU A 114 -7.98 -19.44 -8.07
CA GLU A 114 -8.81 -19.42 -6.88
C GLU A 114 -10.12 -20.20 -7.09
N ALA A 115 -10.55 -20.91 -6.05
CA ALA A 115 -11.83 -21.62 -6.03
C ALA A 115 -12.93 -20.79 -5.34
N ASP A 116 -14.18 -21.25 -5.46
CA ASP A 116 -15.35 -20.52 -4.96
C ASP A 116 -15.37 -20.35 -3.44
N ASP A 117 -14.70 -21.24 -2.70
CA ASP A 117 -14.57 -21.16 -1.24
C ASP A 117 -13.72 -19.96 -0.81
N PHE A 118 -12.62 -19.69 -1.50
CA PHE A 118 -11.79 -18.50 -1.30
C PHE A 118 -12.57 -17.22 -1.56
N TRP A 119 -13.28 -17.16 -2.69
CA TRP A 119 -14.10 -15.98 -3.02
C TRP A 119 -15.26 -15.82 -2.05
N GLY A 120 -15.93 -16.91 -1.66
CA GLY A 120 -17.01 -16.90 -0.67
C GLY A 120 -16.54 -16.37 0.69
N ALA A 121 -15.32 -16.74 1.12
CA ALA A 121 -14.72 -16.24 2.35
C ALA A 121 -14.44 -14.72 2.33
N LEU A 122 -14.28 -14.12 1.15
CA LEU A 122 -14.08 -12.68 0.94
C LEU A 122 -15.38 -11.91 0.65
N GLY A 123 -16.54 -12.54 0.86
CA GLY A 123 -17.84 -11.94 0.56
C GLY A 123 -18.23 -11.97 -0.92
N GLY A 124 -17.53 -12.75 -1.74
CA GLY A 124 -17.74 -12.89 -3.18
C GLY A 124 -16.55 -12.39 -4.00
N LYS A 125 -16.54 -12.76 -5.29
CA LYS A 125 -15.55 -12.27 -6.24
C LYS A 125 -15.88 -10.84 -6.64
N ALA A 126 -14.88 -9.95 -6.59
CA ALA A 126 -14.99 -8.57 -7.02
C ALA A 126 -13.75 -8.15 -7.82
N GLU A 127 -13.82 -6.98 -8.46
CA GLU A 127 -12.63 -6.34 -8.99
C GLU A 127 -11.70 -5.91 -7.85
N TYR A 128 -10.40 -5.99 -8.09
CA TYR A 128 -9.36 -5.71 -7.10
C TYR A 128 -8.19 -4.97 -7.76
N ARG A 129 -7.13 -4.68 -6.99
CA ARG A 129 -6.00 -3.85 -7.43
C ARG A 129 -5.09 -4.66 -8.35
N THR A 130 -5.25 -4.49 -9.66
CA THR A 130 -4.46 -5.19 -10.68
C THR A 130 -4.14 -4.27 -11.86
N SER A 131 -2.96 -4.42 -12.43
CA SER A 131 -2.53 -3.81 -13.70
C SER A 131 -1.41 -4.64 -14.31
N THR A 132 -1.06 -4.40 -15.58
CA THR A 132 0.13 -5.03 -16.19
C THR A 132 1.37 -4.75 -15.36
N ARG A 133 1.48 -3.53 -14.82
CA ARG A 133 2.62 -3.12 -14.01
C ARG A 133 2.64 -3.77 -12.62
N LEU A 134 1.50 -3.84 -11.93
CA LEU A 134 1.37 -4.53 -10.63
C LEU A 134 1.64 -6.05 -10.72
N LYS A 135 1.59 -6.62 -11.92
CA LYS A 135 1.87 -8.05 -12.18
C LYS A 135 3.34 -8.31 -12.53
N ASP A 136 4.12 -7.27 -12.75
CA ASP A 136 5.52 -7.35 -13.14
C ASP A 136 6.43 -7.36 -11.90
N LYS A 137 7.55 -8.09 -11.97
CA LYS A 137 8.52 -8.12 -10.87
C LYS A 137 9.34 -6.83 -10.90
N MET A 138 9.13 -6.00 -9.88
CA MET A 138 9.52 -4.58 -9.83
C MET A 138 11.02 -4.28 -9.61
N ASP A 139 11.92 -5.22 -9.88
CA ASP A 139 13.29 -5.17 -9.35
C ASP A 139 14.15 -4.04 -9.94
N THR A 140 13.84 -3.55 -11.14
CA THR A 140 14.68 -2.58 -11.87
C THR A 140 14.25 -1.13 -11.67
N HIS A 141 12.94 -0.89 -11.59
CA HIS A 141 12.36 0.46 -11.51
C HIS A 141 11.22 0.46 -10.48
N PRO A 142 11.55 0.48 -9.18
CA PRO A 142 10.53 0.53 -8.15
C PRO A 142 9.75 1.85 -8.25
N PRO A 143 8.44 1.85 -7.91
CA PRO A 143 7.62 3.04 -7.90
C PRO A 143 8.12 4.06 -6.88
N ARG A 144 8.04 5.35 -7.22
CA ARG A 144 8.52 6.46 -6.39
C ARG A 144 7.43 7.51 -6.23
N LEU A 145 7.23 7.97 -5.00
CA LEU A 145 6.27 9.01 -4.66
C LEU A 145 7.01 10.33 -4.36
N PHE A 146 6.49 11.43 -4.88
CA PHE A 146 7.01 12.77 -4.65
C PHE A 146 5.89 13.70 -4.19
N ALA A 147 6.16 14.55 -3.21
CA ALA A 147 5.30 15.64 -2.78
C ALA A 147 5.68 16.93 -3.53
N CYS A 148 4.70 17.61 -4.11
CA CYS A 148 4.85 18.89 -4.79
C CYS A 148 4.08 19.96 -4.00
N SER A 149 4.81 20.93 -3.44
CA SER A 149 4.22 21.98 -2.59
C SER A 149 4.82 23.35 -2.88
N ASN A 150 3.99 24.41 -2.82
CA ASN A 150 4.42 25.80 -2.93
C ASN A 150 4.40 26.57 -1.59
N LYS A 151 4.10 25.89 -0.46
CA LYS A 151 3.89 26.50 0.87
C LYS A 151 5.05 27.38 1.37
N THR A 152 6.27 27.13 0.91
CA THR A 152 7.46 27.92 1.25
C THR A 152 7.61 29.21 0.43
N GLY A 153 6.65 29.53 -0.44
CA GLY A 153 6.72 30.60 -1.43
C GLY A 153 7.51 30.24 -2.68
N ARG A 154 7.99 28.99 -2.78
CA ARG A 154 8.62 28.39 -3.96
C ARG A 154 8.08 26.99 -4.15
N PHE A 155 7.88 26.59 -5.39
CA PHE A 155 7.50 25.24 -5.73
C PHE A 155 8.69 24.29 -5.54
N ILE A 156 8.49 23.29 -4.68
CA ILE A 156 9.50 22.29 -4.32
C ILE A 156 8.91 20.90 -4.58
N ILE A 157 9.76 20.00 -5.07
CA ILE A 157 9.44 18.58 -5.25
C ILE A 157 10.37 17.77 -4.34
N GLU A 158 9.81 17.00 -3.41
CA GLU A 158 10.56 16.14 -2.49
C GLU A 158 10.10 14.69 -2.61
N GLU A 159 11.05 13.76 -2.62
CA GLU A 159 10.74 12.34 -2.62
C GLU A 159 10.26 11.90 -1.23
N VAL A 160 9.13 11.19 -1.19
CA VAL A 160 8.59 10.60 0.04
C VAL A 160 9.38 9.32 0.33
N PRO A 161 10.10 9.24 1.45
CA PRO A 161 10.91 8.06 1.76
C PRO A 161 10.06 6.91 2.32
N GLY A 162 10.62 5.70 2.29
CA GLY A 162 10.05 4.52 2.95
C GLY A 162 8.95 3.83 2.13
N GLU A 163 8.11 3.06 2.82
CA GLU A 163 6.94 2.44 2.18
C GLU A 163 5.90 3.50 1.86
N MET A 164 5.27 3.42 0.69
CA MET A 164 4.19 4.34 0.33
C MET A 164 2.91 3.93 1.05
N THR A 165 2.39 4.87 1.83
CA THR A 165 1.16 4.73 2.61
C THR A 165 0.17 5.80 2.23
N GLN A 166 -1.12 5.58 2.46
CA GLN A 166 -2.15 6.56 2.12
C GLN A 166 -1.98 7.87 2.92
N GLU A 167 -1.37 7.81 4.10
CA GLU A 167 -1.06 8.99 4.93
C GLU A 167 -0.04 9.92 4.27
N ASP A 168 0.76 9.43 3.32
CA ASP A 168 1.71 10.24 2.58
C ASP A 168 1.04 11.18 1.57
N LEU A 169 -0.26 10.98 1.28
CA LEU A 169 -1.03 11.80 0.35
C LEU A 169 -1.62 13.02 1.07
N ALA A 170 -0.84 14.11 1.12
CA ALA A 170 -1.25 15.37 1.72
C ALA A 170 -2.40 16.02 0.94
N THR A 171 -3.55 16.21 1.60
CA THR A 171 -4.80 16.69 0.97
C THR A 171 -4.71 18.12 0.45
N ASP A 172 -3.73 18.88 0.94
CA ASP A 172 -3.45 20.27 0.60
C ASP A 172 -2.27 20.43 -0.38
N ASP A 173 -1.71 19.33 -0.90
CA ASP A 173 -0.62 19.33 -1.88
C ASP A 173 -0.96 18.47 -3.11
N VAL A 174 -0.07 18.47 -4.10
CA VAL A 174 -0.13 17.59 -5.27
C VAL A 174 0.96 16.53 -5.16
N MET A 175 0.63 15.28 -5.42
CA MET A 175 1.57 14.16 -5.33
C MET A 175 1.86 13.60 -6.72
N ILE A 176 3.11 13.23 -6.98
CA ILE A 176 3.54 12.55 -8.21
C ILE A 176 3.95 11.13 -7.86
N LEU A 177 3.28 10.14 -8.43
CA LEU A 177 3.66 8.74 -8.32
C LEU A 177 4.21 8.26 -9.67
N ASP A 178 5.52 8.04 -9.74
CA ASP A 178 6.18 7.47 -10.91
C ASP A 178 6.24 5.95 -10.79
N THR A 179 5.57 5.25 -11.69
CA THR A 179 5.53 3.78 -11.76
C THR A 179 6.36 3.21 -12.91
N TRP A 180 7.18 4.06 -13.54
CA TRP A 180 7.98 3.84 -14.75
C TRP A 180 7.16 3.82 -16.05
N ASP A 181 6.16 2.95 -16.15
CA ASP A 181 5.30 2.87 -17.34
C ASP A 181 4.30 4.02 -17.41
N GLN A 182 3.92 4.59 -16.27
CA GLN A 182 2.99 5.71 -16.15
C GLN A 182 3.42 6.64 -15.00
N VAL A 183 3.14 7.92 -15.15
CA VAL A 183 3.30 8.92 -14.08
C VAL A 183 1.93 9.41 -13.66
N PHE A 184 1.56 9.18 -12.40
CA PHE A 184 0.31 9.67 -11.84
C PHE A 184 0.53 11.01 -11.17
N VAL A 185 -0.37 11.95 -11.41
CA VAL A 185 -0.45 13.23 -10.70
C VAL A 185 -1.72 13.23 -9.87
N TRP A 186 -1.58 12.92 -8.59
CA TRP A 186 -2.66 12.89 -7.63
C TRP A 186 -2.88 14.29 -7.05
N ILE A 187 -4.11 14.78 -7.12
CA ILE A 187 -4.48 16.15 -6.77
C ILE A 187 -5.31 16.11 -5.49
N GLY A 188 -4.73 16.65 -4.41
CA GLY A 188 -5.44 16.87 -3.15
C GLY A 188 -6.62 17.83 -3.33
N ASN A 189 -7.68 17.62 -2.55
CA ASN A 189 -8.89 18.44 -2.61
C ASN A 189 -8.63 19.90 -2.20
N GLU A 190 -7.68 20.13 -1.31
CA GLU A 190 -7.31 21.44 -0.76
C GLU A 190 -6.09 22.07 -1.47
N ALA A 191 -5.49 21.37 -2.43
CA ALA A 191 -4.32 21.84 -3.16
C ALA A 191 -4.61 23.12 -3.97
N GLN A 192 -3.61 24.00 -4.06
CA GLN A 192 -3.74 25.28 -4.73
C GLN A 192 -3.73 25.13 -6.26
N GLN A 193 -4.35 26.07 -6.97
CA GLN A 193 -4.44 26.02 -8.43
C GLN A 193 -3.07 26.14 -9.12
N GLU A 194 -2.16 26.89 -8.50
CA GLU A 194 -0.78 27.05 -8.95
C GLU A 194 -0.04 25.71 -8.87
N GLU A 195 -0.12 25.01 -7.73
CA GLU A 195 0.47 23.68 -7.54
C GLU A 195 -0.05 22.66 -8.55
N LYS A 196 -1.37 22.65 -8.82
CA LYS A 196 -1.99 21.77 -9.82
C LYS A 196 -1.40 21.97 -11.23
N THR A 197 -1.14 23.22 -11.59
CA THR A 197 -0.61 23.58 -12.91
C THR A 197 0.89 23.29 -13.01
N GLU A 198 1.64 23.61 -11.96
CA GLU A 198 3.07 23.39 -11.88
C GLU A 198 3.43 21.90 -11.76
N ALA A 199 2.65 21.10 -11.04
CA ALA A 199 2.88 19.67 -10.90
C ALA A 199 2.73 18.92 -12.22
N LEU A 200 1.76 19.28 -13.06
CA LEU A 200 1.63 18.71 -14.41
C LEU A 200 2.84 19.03 -15.30
N THR A 201 3.24 20.29 -15.28
CA THR A 201 4.41 20.76 -16.04
C THR A 201 5.68 20.08 -15.52
N SER A 202 5.77 19.88 -14.21
CA SER A 202 6.89 19.23 -13.55
C SER A 202 6.92 17.73 -13.81
N ALA A 203 5.78 17.04 -13.86
CA ALA A 203 5.68 15.64 -14.24
C ALA A 203 6.16 15.42 -15.68
N ALA A 204 5.74 16.26 -16.62
CA ALA A 204 6.22 16.21 -18.00
C ALA A 204 7.73 16.46 -18.09
N ARG A 205 8.24 17.50 -17.40
CA ARG A 205 9.67 17.79 -17.33
C ARG A 205 10.47 16.66 -16.68
N TYR A 206 9.92 16.03 -15.66
CA TYR A 206 10.53 14.91 -14.95
C TYR A 206 10.73 13.70 -15.87
N ILE A 207 9.75 13.41 -16.72
CA ILE A 207 9.86 12.39 -17.78
C ILE A 207 10.97 12.77 -18.78
N GLU A 208 10.97 14.01 -19.27
CA GLU A 208 11.93 14.49 -20.28
C GLU A 208 13.39 14.53 -19.78
N THR A 209 13.59 14.84 -18.50
CA THR A 209 14.91 15.01 -17.89
C THR A 209 15.44 13.75 -17.21
N ASP A 210 14.71 12.64 -17.31
CA ASP A 210 15.12 11.39 -16.69
C ASP A 210 16.45 10.86 -17.27
N PRO A 211 17.47 10.62 -16.43
CA PRO A 211 18.78 10.14 -16.88
C PRO A 211 18.76 8.79 -17.59
N ALA A 212 17.77 7.94 -17.28
CA ALA A 212 17.60 6.61 -17.88
C ALA A 212 16.97 6.68 -19.29
N LYS A 213 16.70 7.89 -19.82
CA LYS A 213 16.16 8.11 -21.17
C LYS A 213 14.89 7.32 -21.43
N ARG A 214 13.93 7.42 -20.50
CA ARG A 214 12.59 6.85 -20.66
C ARG A 214 11.87 7.41 -21.88
N ASP A 215 10.83 6.71 -22.34
CA ASP A 215 10.03 7.19 -23.48
C ASP A 215 9.36 8.53 -23.12
N PRO A 216 9.59 9.62 -23.88
CA PRO A 216 8.91 10.90 -23.64
C PRO A 216 7.38 10.82 -23.75
N ARG A 217 6.84 9.74 -24.34
CA ARG A 217 5.41 9.45 -24.47
C ARG A 217 4.84 8.70 -23.27
N THR A 218 5.61 8.47 -22.20
CA THR A 218 5.09 7.94 -20.95
C THR A 218 3.86 8.75 -20.53
N PRO A 219 2.68 8.12 -20.38
CA PRO A 219 1.46 8.84 -20.10
C PRO A 219 1.50 9.47 -18.70
N VAL A 220 1.00 10.70 -18.63
CA VAL A 220 0.74 11.42 -17.37
C VAL A 220 -0.75 11.32 -17.08
N VAL A 221 -1.12 10.69 -15.96
CA VAL A 221 -2.50 10.42 -15.57
C VAL A 221 -2.88 11.28 -14.38
N GLN A 222 -3.87 12.16 -14.54
CA GLN A 222 -4.40 12.95 -13.43
C GLN A 222 -5.40 12.14 -12.60
N ILE A 223 -5.25 12.19 -11.28
CA ILE A 223 -6.14 11.56 -10.32
C ILE A 223 -6.59 12.62 -9.32
N LYS A 224 -7.86 12.59 -8.93
CA LYS A 224 -8.39 13.43 -7.86
C LYS A 224 -8.54 12.62 -6.58
N GLN A 225 -8.28 13.25 -5.44
CA GLN A 225 -8.53 12.67 -4.13
C GLN A 225 -9.94 12.07 -4.03
N GLY A 226 -10.04 10.82 -3.57
CA GLY A 226 -11.28 10.07 -3.41
C GLY A 226 -11.79 9.40 -4.68
N PHE A 227 -11.10 9.54 -5.81
CA PHE A 227 -11.44 8.93 -7.10
C PHE A 227 -10.25 8.14 -7.68
N GLU A 228 -9.43 7.56 -6.81
CA GLU A 228 -8.23 6.82 -7.20
C GLU A 228 -8.58 5.48 -7.85
N PRO A 229 -8.05 5.18 -9.05
CA PRO A 229 -8.28 3.90 -9.70
C PRO A 229 -7.50 2.77 -9.00
N PRO A 230 -7.90 1.50 -9.18
CA PRO A 230 -7.18 0.35 -8.61
C PRO A 230 -5.72 0.24 -9.06
N THR A 231 -5.39 0.78 -10.24
CA THR A 231 -4.01 0.84 -10.76
C THR A 231 -3.12 1.83 -10.01
N PHE A 232 -3.70 2.73 -9.22
CA PHE A 232 -3.00 3.67 -8.33
C PHE A 232 -3.01 3.16 -6.89
N THR A 233 -4.18 2.80 -6.34
CA THR A 233 -4.30 2.37 -4.94
C THR A 233 -3.54 1.08 -4.65
N GLY A 234 -3.29 0.24 -5.67
CA GLY A 234 -2.42 -0.92 -5.58
C GLY A 234 -0.97 -0.60 -5.19
N TRP A 235 -0.50 0.64 -5.34
CA TRP A 235 0.87 0.99 -4.93
C TRP A 235 1.00 1.29 -3.44
N PHE A 236 -0.10 1.43 -2.72
CA PHE A 236 -0.10 1.80 -1.31
C PHE A 236 -0.41 0.58 -0.44
N LEU A 237 0.37 0.42 0.63
CA LEU A 237 0.16 -0.64 1.60
C LEU A 237 -1.09 -0.33 2.44
N GLY A 238 -2.08 -1.23 2.45
CA GLY A 238 -3.24 -1.13 3.34
C GLY A 238 -4.23 -0.01 3.03
N TRP A 239 -4.40 0.37 1.76
CA TRP A 239 -5.32 1.44 1.36
C TRP A 239 -6.75 1.25 1.91
N ASP A 240 -7.28 2.33 2.49
CA ASP A 240 -8.61 2.45 3.09
C ASP A 240 -9.45 3.47 2.30
N HIS A 241 -10.57 3.02 1.74
CA HIS A 241 -11.47 3.88 0.96
C HIS A 241 -12.21 4.91 1.82
N ASP A 242 -12.37 4.64 3.11
CA ASP A 242 -13.05 5.52 4.05
C ASP A 242 -12.07 6.45 4.78
N TYR A 243 -10.77 6.42 4.44
CA TYR A 243 -9.73 7.15 5.15
C TYR A 243 -10.01 8.65 5.32
N TRP A 244 -10.53 9.32 4.28
CA TRP A 244 -10.86 10.76 4.32
C TRP A 244 -12.33 11.05 4.65
N THR A 245 -13.13 10.04 4.98
CA THR A 245 -14.54 10.26 5.40
C THR A 245 -14.62 10.87 6.80
N THR A 246 -13.61 10.60 7.62
CA THR A 246 -13.37 11.20 8.92
C THR A 246 -12.03 11.93 8.84
N ASP A 247 -11.92 13.08 9.51
CA ASP A 247 -10.64 13.79 9.54
C ASP A 247 -9.54 12.90 10.17
N PRO A 248 -8.38 12.72 9.51
CA PRO A 248 -7.33 11.84 10.00
C PRO A 248 -6.80 12.24 11.38
N LEU A 249 -6.77 13.54 11.70
CA LEU A 249 -6.35 14.04 13.01
C LEU A 249 -7.38 13.67 14.07
N ASP A 250 -8.68 13.83 13.78
CA ASP A 250 -9.76 13.43 14.69
C ASP A 250 -9.72 11.93 14.98
N ARG A 251 -9.47 11.09 13.97
CA ARG A 251 -9.31 9.65 14.15
C ARG A 251 -8.10 9.31 15.03
N ALA A 252 -6.95 9.94 14.77
CA ALA A 252 -5.74 9.72 15.56
C ALA A 252 -5.92 10.17 17.02
N MET A 253 -6.66 11.26 17.26
CA MET A 253 -6.98 11.74 18.60
C MET A 253 -7.92 10.78 19.34
N ALA A 254 -8.95 10.24 18.66
CA ALA A 254 -9.86 9.28 19.26
C ALA A 254 -9.18 7.97 19.72
N GLU A 255 -8.12 7.53 19.03
CA GLU A 255 -7.32 6.37 19.45
C GLU A 255 -6.46 6.64 20.71
N LEU A 256 -6.14 7.91 20.99
CA LEU A 256 -5.34 8.33 22.15
C LEU A 256 -6.17 8.60 23.40
N GLU A 257 -7.47 8.88 23.27
CA GLU A 257 -8.39 9.18 24.39
C GLU A 257 -8.92 7.94 25.14
N ILE A 258 -8.23 6.79 25.03
CA ILE A 258 -8.58 5.53 25.72
C ILE A 258 -7.89 5.40 27.08
#